data_AF-A0A2E9AMR2-F1
#
_entry.id   AF-A0A2E9AMR2-F1
#
_cell.length_a   1.000
_cell.length_b   1.000
_cell.length_c   1.000
_cell.angle_alpha   90.00
_cell.angle_beta   90.00
_cell.angle_gamma   90.00
#
_symmetry.space_group_name_H-M   'P 1'
#
loop_
_entity.id
_entity.type
_entity.pdbx_description
1 polymer ?
#
loop_
_entity_poly.entity_id
_entity_poly.type
_entity_poly.pdbx_seq_one_letter_code
_entity_poly.pdbx_strand_id
1 'polypeptide(L)' 'MWADIVRALALVLVIEGLMPFLAPERWREMMLRLSDVDSRSLRIFGAVLIGVGAVLLQFIH' A
#
# COMPACT_ATOMS: atom_id res chain seq x y z
N MET A 1 16.90 11.44 11.20
CA MET A 1 17.09 10.83 9.86
C MET A 1 16.92 9.31 9.89
N TRP A 2 17.86 8.50 10.41
CA TRP A 2 17.69 7.03 10.42
C TRP A 2 16.52 6.54 11.29
N ALA A 3 16.33 7.13 12.47
CA ALA A 3 15.20 6.79 13.34
C ALA A 3 13.84 7.07 12.69
N ASP A 4 13.73 8.13 11.89
CA ASP A 4 12.48 8.51 11.23
C ASP A 4 12.11 7.53 10.11
N ILE A 5 13.11 7.04 9.37
CA ILE A 5 12.93 5.98 8.37
C ILE A 5 12.45 4.69 9.04
N VAL A 6 13.07 4.28 10.16
CA VAL A 6 12.67 3.08 10.89
C VAL A 6 11.24 3.22 11.44
N ARG A 7 10.87 4.41 11.95
CA ARG A 7 9.50 4.69 12.42
C ARG A 7 8.49 4.64 11.28
N ALA A 8 8.79 5.25 10.13
CA ALA A 8 7.92 5.20 8.97
C ALA A 8 7.72 3.75 8.48
N LEU A 9 8.81 2.96 8.43
CA LEU A 9 8.75 1.54 8.06
C LEU A 9 7.92 0.73 9.08
N ALA A 10 8.10 0.97 10.37
CA ALA A 10 7.32 0.30 11.42
C ALA A 10 5.82 0.59 11.27
N LEU A 11 5.44 1.83 10.97
CA LEU A 11 4.04 2.20 10.73
C LEU A 11 3.47 1.50 9.49
N VAL A 12 4.22 1.44 8.39
CA VAL A 12 3.79 0.70 7.18
C VAL A 12 3.56 -0.77 7.50
N LEU A 13 4.46 -1.42 8.24
CA LEU A 13 4.31 -2.83 8.62
C LEU A 13 3.07 -3.06 9.52
N VAL A 14 2.81 -2.16 10.46
CA VAL A 14 1.61 -2.23 11.30
C VAL A 14 0.34 -2.09 10.47
N ILE A 15 0.30 -1.12 9.54
CA ILE A 15 -0.87 -0.89 8.68
C ILE A 15 -1.11 -2.07 7.74
N GLU A 16 -0.05 -2.57 7.07
CA GLU A 16 -0.13 -3.73 6.18
C GLU A 16 -0.55 -5.01 6.92
N GLY A 17 -0.10 -5.20 8.16
CA GLY A 17 -0.47 -6.35 9.00
C GLY A 17 -1.87 -6.26 9.62
N LEU A 18 -2.48 -5.06 9.67
CA LEU A 18 -3.75 -4.85 10.36
C LEU A 18 -4.93 -5.54 9.65
N MET A 19 -5.03 -5.38 8.33
CA MET A 19 -6.09 -5.99 7.52
C MET A 19 -6.11 -7.53 7.57
N PRO A 20 -4.98 -8.24 7.35
CA PRO A 20 -4.95 -9.69 7.45
C PRO A 20 -5.19 -10.20 8.88
N PHE A 21 -4.87 -9.42 9.91
CA PHE A 21 -5.12 -9.79 11.31
C PHE A 21 -6.58 -9.59 11.72
N LEU A 22 -7.20 -8.46 11.37
CA LEU A 22 -8.58 -8.14 11.78
C LEU A 22 -9.65 -8.88 10.97
N ALA A 23 -9.42 -9.08 9.67
CA ALA A 23 -10.42 -9.66 8.77
C ALA A 23 -9.76 -10.54 7.69
N PRO A 24 -9.19 -11.70 8.06
CA PRO A 24 -8.43 -12.56 7.16
C PRO A 24 -9.26 -13.07 5.97
N GLU A 25 -10.53 -13.40 6.16
CA GLU A 25 -11.40 -13.88 5.08
C GLU A 25 -11.67 -12.78 4.04
N ARG A 26 -11.98 -11.56 4.51
CA ARG A 26 -12.23 -10.40 3.63
C ARG A 26 -10.97 -10.02 2.86
N TRP A 27 -9.81 -10.08 3.51
CA TRP A 27 -8.53 -9.87 2.87
C TRP A 27 -8.27 -10.89 1.77
N ARG A 28 -8.53 -12.18 2.04
CA ARG A 28 -8.36 -13.25 1.05
C ARG A 28 -9.29 -13.10 -0.15
N GLU A 29 -10.55 -12.74 0.07
CA GLU A 29 -11.48 -12.43 -1.03
C GLU A 29 -11.01 -11.25 -1.87
N MET A 30 -10.50 -10.20 -1.24
CA MET A 30 -9.96 -9.03 -1.96
C MET A 30 -8.77 -9.43 -2.83
N MET A 31 -7.86 -10.27 -2.31
CA MET A 31 -6.71 -10.76 -3.08
C MET A 31 -7.12 -11.64 -4.27
N LEU A 32 -8.15 -12.48 -4.10
CA LEU A 32 -8.70 -13.27 -5.21
C LEU A 32 -9.31 -12.37 -6.29
N ARG A 33 -10.03 -11.31 -5.91
CA ARG A 33 -10.55 -10.33 -6.88
C ARG A 33 -9.43 -9.59 -7.60
N LEU A 34 -8.37 -9.22 -6.88
CA LEU A 34 -7.20 -8.57 -7.48
C LEU A 34 -6.44 -9.51 -8.43
N SER A 35 -6.45 -10.82 -8.19
CA SER A 35 -5.81 -11.79 -9.08
C SER A 35 -6.47 -11.89 -10.46
N ASP A 36 -7.75 -11.51 -10.57
CA ASP A 36 -8.52 -11.48 -11.81
C ASP A 36 -8.38 -10.14 -12.55
N VAL A 37 -7.76 -9.13 -11.94
CA VAL A 37 -7.49 -7.83 -12.58
C VAL A 37 -6.33 -7.97 -13.56
N ASP A 38 -6.50 -7.44 -14.77
CA ASP A 38 -5.44 -7.45 -15.78
C ASP A 38 -4.17 -6.74 -15.29
N SER A 39 -3.01 -7.31 -15.64
CA SER A 39 -1.70 -6.84 -15.21
C SER A 39 -1.43 -5.38 -15.63
N ARG A 40 -1.98 -4.92 -16.75
CA ARG A 40 -1.83 -3.52 -17.19
C ARG A 40 -2.57 -2.56 -16.27
N SER A 41 -3.78 -2.91 -15.84
CA SER A 41 -4.58 -2.11 -14.92
C SER A 41 -3.92 -2.01 -13.54
N LEU A 42 -3.39 -3.12 -13.03
CA LEU A 42 -2.59 -3.14 -11.79
C LEU A 42 -1.36 -2.23 -11.87
N ARG A 43 -0.63 -2.26 -12.98
CA ARG A 43 0.55 -1.39 -13.19
C ARG A 43 0.18 0.09 -13.26
N ILE A 44 -0.91 0.44 -13.95
CA ILE A 44 -1.37 1.83 -14.02
C ILE A 44 -1.82 2.31 -12.64
N PHE A 45 -2.58 1.49 -11.91
CA PHE A 45 -3.01 1.81 -10.55
C PHE A 45 -1.80 2.05 -9.63
N GLY A 46 -0.80 1.16 -9.68
CA GLY A 46 0.44 1.33 -8.94
C GLY A 46 1.20 2.61 -9.33
N ALA A 47 1.29 2.91 -10.63
CA ALA A 47 1.94 4.13 -11.12
C ALA A 47 1.24 5.41 -10.63
N VAL A 48 -0.10 5.42 -10.61
CA VAL A 48 -0.89 6.54 -10.08
C VAL A 48 -0.64 6.70 -8.58
N LEU A 49 -0.65 5.62 -7.81
CA LEU A 49 -0.37 5.68 -6.37
C LEU A 49 1.04 6.22 -6.06
N ILE A 50 2.05 5.73 -6.79
CA ILE A 50 3.43 6.23 -6.66
C ILE A 50 3.51 7.71 -7.02
N GLY A 51 2.88 8.12 -8.12
CA GLY A 51 2.85 9.51 -8.57
C GLY A 51 2.18 10.44 -7.56
N VAL A 52 1.00 10.07 -7.06
CA VAL A 52 0.29 10.84 -6.02
C VAL A 52 1.11 10.92 -4.75
N GLY A 53 1.71 9.80 -4.30
CA GLY A 53 2.56 9.77 -3.12
C GLY A 53 3.79 10.69 -3.27
N ALA A 54 4.44 10.67 -4.42
CA ALA A 54 5.58 11.54 -4.71
C ALA A 54 5.18 13.03 -4.73
N VAL A 55 4.02 13.35 -5.33
CA VAL A 55 3.49 14.72 -5.37
C VAL A 55 3.15 15.20 -3.96
N LEU A 56 2.46 14.40 -3.15
CA LEU A 56 2.16 14.72 -1.75
C LEU A 56 3.41 14.92 -0.91
N LEU A 57 4.42 14.06 -1.08
CA LEU A 57 5.71 14.22 -0.41
C LEU A 57 6.38 15.54 -0.78
N GLN A 58 6.25 16.00 -2.03
CA GLN A 58 6.79 17.31 -2.42
C GLN A 58 5.97 18.47 -1.83
N PHE A 59 4.64 18.38 -1.76
CA PHE A 59 3.84 19.45 -1.18
C PHE A 59 3.97 19.60 0.34
N ILE A 60 4.27 18.49 1.04
CA ILE A 60 4.39 18.47 2.51
C ILE A 60 5.83 18.82 2.97
N HIS A 61 6.80 18.81 2.05
CA HIS A 61 8.22 19.08 2.32
C HIS A 61 8.72 20.33 1.61
#